data_AF-A0A7S3WGA3-F1
#
_entry.id   AF-A0A7S3WGA3-F1
#
_cell.length_a   1.000
_cell.length_b   1.000
_cell.length_c   1.000
_cell.angle_alpha   90.00
_cell.angle_beta   90.00
_cell.angle_gamma   90.00
#
_symmetry.space_group_name_H-M   'P 1'
#
loop_
_entity.id
_entity.type
_entity.pdbx_description
1 polymer ?
#
loop_
_entity_poly.entity_id
_entity_poly.type
_entity_poly.pdbx_seq_one_letter_code
_entity_poly.pdbx_strand_id
1 'polypeptide(L)'
;LRAQKTEYMFGELTAQEARAVARYTAEKLGCKTGYSGDNGEPLKGCFLSGSEAVTLMLPPKEAAISYLDGHGPAPPRMAQAIVVHGERKKDEGVGIYSVGPLDGGGGLAGEAKVELIKSHHLNRRPLDMSDSSVEVPIAKVIKKMKHILLESFGGVFPWLPEDYKPKEDGTVFLLMAVNQASSLKQRITRAVFNWYKELDQFQVNWMHTIPFLLAVVQDGDVDDWYVTNITYCGQTYNDVEELLKADEHGKL
;
A
#
# COMPACT_ATOMS: atom_id res chain seq x y z
N LEU A 1 8.15 -30.14 -24.96
CA LEU A 1 9.45 -29.43 -24.99
C LEU A 1 9.31 -27.92 -25.19
N ARG A 2 8.92 -27.38 -26.37
CA ARG A 2 8.76 -25.91 -26.54
C ARG A 2 7.72 -25.30 -25.58
N ALA A 3 6.56 -25.93 -25.41
CA ALA A 3 5.53 -25.48 -24.48
C ALA A 3 6.02 -25.39 -23.03
N GLN A 4 6.66 -26.44 -22.50
CA GLN A 4 7.27 -26.45 -21.16
C GLN A 4 8.40 -25.42 -20.99
N LYS A 5 9.22 -25.21 -22.03
CA LYS A 5 10.27 -24.18 -22.05
C LYS A 5 9.68 -22.78 -21.92
N THR A 6 8.60 -22.50 -22.66
CA THR A 6 7.87 -21.24 -22.61
C THR A 6 7.17 -21.05 -21.26
N GLU A 7 6.51 -22.10 -20.76
CA GLU A 7 5.77 -22.09 -19.49
C GLU A 7 6.68 -21.79 -18.31
N TYR A 8 7.88 -22.38 -18.25
CA TYR A 8 8.82 -22.07 -17.18
C TYR A 8 9.47 -20.68 -17.31
N MET A 9 9.68 -20.17 -18.52
CA MET A 9 10.32 -18.86 -18.72
C MET A 9 9.39 -17.70 -18.38
N PHE A 10 8.12 -17.80 -18.77
CA PHE A 10 7.14 -16.72 -18.62
C PHE A 10 6.10 -16.99 -17.53
N GLY A 11 6.07 -18.20 -16.96
CA GLY A 11 5.21 -18.53 -15.85
C GLY A 11 5.64 -17.77 -14.60
N GLU A 12 4.66 -17.23 -13.90
CA GLU A 12 4.87 -16.48 -12.67
C GLU A 12 5.66 -17.25 -11.62
N LEU A 13 6.19 -16.52 -10.63
CA LEU A 13 6.86 -17.15 -9.50
C LEU A 13 5.91 -18.09 -8.77
N THR A 14 6.38 -19.29 -8.45
CA THR A 14 5.67 -20.16 -7.52
C THR A 14 5.68 -19.56 -6.11
N ALA A 15 4.75 -19.99 -5.25
CA ALA A 15 4.73 -19.57 -3.85
C ALA A 15 6.02 -19.97 -3.07
N GLN A 16 6.78 -20.96 -3.53
CA GLN A 16 8.07 -21.32 -2.95
C GLN A 16 9.15 -20.33 -3.41
N GLU A 17 9.25 -20.08 -4.72
CA GLU A 17 10.18 -19.09 -5.29
C GLU A 17 9.97 -17.70 -4.67
N ALA A 18 8.73 -17.21 -4.61
CA ALA A 18 8.41 -15.91 -4.04
C ALA A 18 8.84 -15.80 -2.56
N ARG A 19 8.63 -16.86 -1.76
CA ARG A 19 9.08 -16.89 -0.35
C ARG A 19 10.59 -16.93 -0.23
N ALA A 20 11.27 -17.71 -1.07
CA ALA A 20 12.74 -17.79 -1.08
C ALA A 20 13.35 -16.43 -1.44
N VAL A 21 12.84 -15.78 -2.50
CA VAL A 21 13.25 -14.44 -2.91
C VAL A 21 13.00 -13.41 -1.82
N ALA A 22 11.80 -13.40 -1.22
CA ALA A 22 11.46 -12.44 -0.17
C ALA A 22 12.42 -12.54 1.02
N ARG A 23 12.67 -13.76 1.52
CA ARG A 23 13.59 -14.01 2.64
C ARG A 23 15.02 -13.64 2.29
N TYR A 24 15.51 -14.10 1.14
CA TYR A 24 16.88 -13.81 0.72
C TYR A 24 17.12 -12.31 0.54
N THR A 25 16.17 -11.60 -0.05
CA THR A 25 16.24 -10.14 -0.23
C THR A 25 16.26 -9.43 1.11
N ALA A 26 15.33 -9.80 2.01
CA ALA A 26 15.25 -9.27 3.35
C ALA A 26 16.57 -9.49 4.12
N GLU A 27 17.10 -10.71 4.13
CA GLU A 27 18.36 -11.07 4.80
C GLU A 27 19.56 -10.32 4.22
N LYS A 28 19.69 -10.25 2.90
CA LYS A 28 20.84 -9.59 2.24
C LYS A 28 20.85 -8.09 2.41
N LEU A 29 19.68 -7.46 2.51
CA LEU A 29 19.55 -6.01 2.68
C LEU A 29 19.39 -5.57 4.13
N GLY A 30 19.22 -6.50 5.07
CA GLY A 30 18.92 -6.19 6.47
C GLY A 30 17.50 -5.64 6.67
N CYS A 31 16.55 -6.11 5.88
CA CYS A 31 15.16 -5.64 5.83
C CYS A 31 14.19 -6.70 6.35
N LYS A 32 12.92 -6.31 6.56
CA LYS A 32 11.81 -7.20 6.90
C LYS A 32 11.10 -7.68 5.62
N THR A 33 10.50 -8.88 5.65
CA THR A 33 9.72 -9.41 4.51
C THR A 33 8.35 -8.75 4.31
N GLY A 34 7.99 -7.82 5.19
CA GLY A 34 6.76 -7.05 5.12
C GLY A 34 6.80 -5.89 6.11
N TYR A 35 5.89 -4.94 5.95
CA TYR A 35 5.72 -3.85 6.88
C TYR A 35 4.98 -4.30 8.15
N SER A 36 5.46 -3.90 9.31
CA SER A 36 4.81 -4.16 10.61
C SER A 36 4.56 -2.91 11.42
N GLY A 37 4.90 -1.72 10.88
CA GLY A 37 5.27 -0.56 11.70
C GLY A 37 6.55 -0.86 12.50
N ASP A 38 7.42 0.12 12.68
CA ASP A 38 8.63 -0.05 13.50
C ASP A 38 8.48 0.72 14.80
N ASN A 39 8.26 0.02 15.92
CA ASN A 39 8.12 0.62 17.26
C ASN A 39 7.12 1.79 17.38
N GLY A 40 6.05 1.77 16.58
CA GLY A 40 5.07 2.86 16.55
C GLY A 40 5.48 4.07 15.70
N GLU A 41 6.59 3.99 14.97
CA GLU A 41 7.03 4.98 14.01
C GLU A 41 6.68 4.52 12.58
N PRO A 42 5.71 5.18 11.93
CA PRO A 42 5.30 4.69 10.64
C PRO A 42 6.31 4.90 9.53
N LEU A 43 6.29 3.97 8.57
CA LEU A 43 7.10 4.00 7.35
C LEU A 43 8.60 4.04 7.59
N LYS A 44 9.07 3.81 8.82
CA LYS A 44 10.48 3.67 9.15
C LYS A 44 10.98 2.24 8.93
N GLY A 45 12.31 2.11 8.93
CA GLY A 45 13.02 0.86 8.69
C GLY A 45 13.07 0.47 7.23
N CYS A 46 13.39 -0.80 6.99
CA CYS A 46 13.49 -1.37 5.66
C CYS A 46 12.58 -2.59 5.51
N PHE A 47 11.74 -2.62 4.48
CA PHE A 47 10.78 -3.70 4.28
C PHE A 47 10.38 -3.89 2.82
N LEU A 48 10.01 -5.12 2.46
CA LEU A 48 9.34 -5.40 1.20
C LEU A 48 7.90 -4.86 1.25
N SER A 49 7.45 -4.19 0.20
CA SER A 49 6.14 -3.50 0.23
C SER A 49 5.37 -3.58 -1.09
N GLY A 50 4.05 -3.57 -0.96
CA GLY A 50 3.09 -3.61 -2.07
C GLY A 50 2.62 -5.01 -2.45
N SER A 51 1.52 -5.06 -3.21
CA SER A 51 0.96 -6.32 -3.75
C SER A 51 1.88 -7.03 -4.73
N GLU A 52 2.81 -6.29 -5.32
CA GLU A 52 3.83 -6.76 -6.27
C GLU A 52 5.24 -6.73 -5.66
N ALA A 53 5.35 -6.85 -4.33
CA ALA A 53 6.62 -6.77 -3.61
C ALA A 53 7.67 -7.74 -4.15
N VAL A 54 7.25 -8.92 -4.63
CA VAL A 54 8.09 -9.92 -5.30
C VAL A 54 7.37 -10.44 -6.54
N THR A 55 7.95 -10.25 -7.71
CA THR A 55 7.38 -10.64 -9.01
C THR A 55 8.42 -11.26 -9.92
N LEU A 56 7.99 -11.99 -10.95
CA LEU A 56 8.91 -12.49 -11.97
C LEU A 56 9.54 -11.32 -12.73
N MET A 57 10.87 -11.35 -12.89
CA MET A 57 11.56 -10.47 -13.83
C MET A 57 11.68 -11.18 -15.18
N LEU A 58 10.94 -10.67 -16.17
CA LEU A 58 11.00 -11.22 -17.53
C LEU A 58 12.41 -11.09 -18.12
N PRO A 59 12.91 -12.12 -18.82
CA PRO A 59 14.20 -12.05 -19.47
C PRO A 59 14.18 -11.05 -20.64
N PRO A 60 15.35 -10.51 -21.05
CA PRO A 60 15.44 -9.70 -22.25
C PRO A 60 14.88 -10.44 -23.47
N LYS A 61 14.11 -9.71 -24.29
CA LYS A 61 13.42 -10.29 -25.47
C LYS A 61 14.37 -11.05 -26.40
N GLU A 62 15.56 -10.51 -26.65
CA GLU A 62 16.56 -11.12 -27.52
C GLU A 62 17.06 -12.47 -26.97
N ALA A 63 17.34 -12.55 -25.67
CA ALA A 63 17.76 -13.79 -25.02
C ALA A 63 16.64 -14.84 -25.00
N ALA A 64 15.39 -14.40 -24.76
CA ALA A 64 14.22 -15.27 -24.82
C ALA A 64 14.02 -15.86 -26.22
N ILE A 65 14.07 -15.03 -27.27
CA ILE A 65 13.95 -15.49 -28.67
C ILE A 65 15.09 -16.46 -29.00
N SER A 66 16.33 -16.09 -28.70
CA SER A 66 17.49 -16.95 -28.96
C SER A 66 17.35 -18.33 -28.33
N TYR A 67 16.84 -18.43 -27.10
CA TYR A 67 16.58 -19.72 -26.46
C TYR A 67 15.42 -20.49 -27.09
N LEU A 68 14.31 -19.81 -27.38
CA LEU A 68 13.10 -20.42 -27.93
C LEU A 68 13.30 -20.96 -29.35
N ASP A 69 14.18 -20.32 -30.12
CA ASP A 69 14.56 -20.73 -31.47
C ASP A 69 15.76 -21.70 -31.47
N GLY A 70 16.30 -22.04 -30.29
CA GLY A 70 17.37 -23.03 -30.13
C GLY A 70 18.76 -22.53 -30.51
N HIS A 71 18.95 -21.21 -30.59
CA HIS A 71 20.21 -20.55 -30.93
C HIS A 71 21.05 -20.16 -29.71
N GLY A 72 20.53 -20.28 -28.49
CA GLY A 72 21.24 -19.92 -27.26
C GLY A 72 20.79 -20.68 -26.01
N PRO A 73 21.48 -20.46 -24.87
CA PRO A 73 21.13 -21.06 -23.58
C PRO A 73 19.84 -20.47 -23.01
N ALA A 74 19.26 -21.14 -22.01
CA ALA A 74 18.13 -20.57 -21.27
C ALA A 74 18.58 -19.31 -20.53
N PRO A 75 17.85 -18.18 -20.64
CA PRO A 75 18.15 -17.02 -19.82
C PRO A 75 17.93 -17.36 -18.33
N PRO A 76 18.72 -16.78 -17.41
CA PRO A 76 18.54 -16.99 -15.99
C PRO A 76 17.14 -16.53 -15.57
N ARG A 77 16.46 -17.35 -14.76
CA ARG A 77 15.16 -16.99 -14.19
C ARG A 77 15.41 -16.09 -12.98
N MET A 78 14.89 -14.88 -13.04
CA MET A 78 15.14 -13.82 -12.06
C MET A 78 13.81 -13.32 -11.48
N ALA A 79 13.86 -12.76 -10.28
CA ALA A 79 12.75 -12.05 -9.66
C ALA A 79 13.08 -10.56 -9.53
N GLN A 80 12.04 -9.74 -9.46
CA GLN A 80 12.11 -8.35 -9.03
C GLN A 80 11.59 -8.25 -7.60
N ALA A 81 12.30 -7.49 -6.75
CA ALA A 81 11.82 -7.14 -5.42
C ALA A 81 11.70 -5.62 -5.25
N ILE A 82 10.58 -5.18 -4.67
CA ILE A 82 10.33 -3.77 -4.30
C ILE A 82 10.54 -3.63 -2.79
N VAL A 83 11.48 -2.76 -2.42
CA VAL A 83 11.86 -2.52 -1.04
C VAL A 83 11.72 -1.04 -0.71
N VAL A 84 11.02 -0.74 0.37
CA VAL A 84 10.92 0.61 0.94
C VAL A 84 12.01 0.78 1.99
N HIS A 85 12.74 1.88 1.88
CA HIS A 85 13.78 2.32 2.81
C HIS A 85 13.33 3.61 3.47
N GLY A 86 12.65 3.49 4.60
CA GLY A 86 12.05 4.61 5.33
C GLY A 86 13.03 5.65 5.84
N GLU A 87 14.24 5.22 6.18
CA GLU A 87 15.27 6.05 6.82
C GLU A 87 16.33 6.59 5.85
N ARG A 88 16.27 6.17 4.58
CA ARG A 88 17.15 6.73 3.54
C ARG A 88 16.67 8.12 3.12
N LYS A 89 17.52 8.82 2.37
CA LYS A 89 17.13 10.07 1.71
C LYS A 89 15.88 9.82 0.86
N LYS A 90 14.97 10.80 0.82
CA LYS A 90 13.66 10.62 0.19
C LYS A 90 13.78 10.21 -1.28
N ASP A 91 14.74 10.71 -2.04
CA ASP A 91 15.02 10.34 -3.44
C ASP A 91 15.53 8.91 -3.63
N GLU A 92 15.91 8.24 -2.53
CA GLU A 92 16.34 6.84 -2.47
C GLU A 92 15.43 5.93 -1.65
N GLY A 93 14.21 6.39 -1.31
CA GLY A 93 13.32 5.73 -0.37
C GLY A 93 12.64 4.46 -0.91
N VAL A 94 12.69 4.19 -2.21
CA VAL A 94 12.13 2.96 -2.81
C VAL A 94 13.15 2.36 -3.77
N GLY A 95 13.64 1.16 -3.45
CA GLY A 95 14.55 0.40 -4.29
C GLY A 95 13.84 -0.71 -5.05
N ILE A 96 14.18 -0.85 -6.33
CA ILE A 96 13.78 -1.97 -7.19
C ILE A 96 15.03 -2.83 -7.43
N TYR A 97 14.97 -4.10 -7.05
CA TYR A 97 16.11 -5.01 -7.06
C TYR A 97 15.87 -6.20 -7.98
N SER A 98 16.89 -6.64 -8.72
CA SER A 98 16.93 -7.98 -9.31
C SER A 98 17.42 -8.98 -8.27
N VAL A 99 16.77 -10.14 -8.22
CA VAL A 99 17.08 -11.22 -7.29
C VAL A 99 17.13 -12.55 -8.03
N GLY A 100 18.25 -13.26 -7.92
CA GLY A 100 18.43 -14.54 -8.60
C GLY A 100 19.89 -14.79 -9.00
N PRO A 101 20.19 -15.87 -9.72
CA PRO A 101 19.22 -16.75 -10.39
C PRO A 101 18.39 -17.64 -9.46
N LEU A 102 17.20 -18.05 -9.90
CA LEU A 102 16.39 -19.11 -9.28
C LEU A 102 16.86 -20.49 -9.75
N ASP A 103 16.74 -21.49 -8.88
CA ASP A 103 17.24 -22.85 -9.13
C ASP A 103 16.26 -23.77 -9.89
N GLY A 104 15.01 -23.31 -10.08
CA GLY A 104 13.92 -24.09 -10.68
C GLY A 104 13.30 -25.17 -9.78
N GLY A 105 13.80 -25.34 -8.56
CA GLY A 105 13.28 -26.22 -7.52
C GLY A 105 12.51 -25.47 -6.42
N GLY A 106 12.25 -24.18 -6.60
CA GLY A 106 11.55 -23.33 -5.62
C GLY A 106 12.50 -22.47 -4.76
N GLY A 107 13.80 -22.49 -5.03
CA GLY A 107 14.83 -21.77 -4.30
C GLY A 107 15.70 -20.86 -5.18
N LEU A 108 16.83 -20.45 -4.63
CA LEU A 108 17.83 -19.62 -5.29
C LEU A 108 19.07 -20.46 -5.61
N ALA A 109 19.67 -20.20 -6.77
CA ALA A 109 20.95 -20.79 -7.14
C ALA A 109 22.09 -20.30 -6.21
N GLY A 110 23.17 -21.05 -6.12
CA GLY A 110 24.28 -20.76 -5.19
C GLY A 110 24.99 -19.43 -5.45
N GLU A 111 24.97 -18.98 -6.70
CA GLU A 111 25.52 -17.71 -7.18
C GLU A 111 24.53 -16.55 -7.13
N ALA A 112 23.35 -16.73 -6.53
CA ALA A 112 22.30 -15.72 -6.53
C ALA A 112 22.74 -14.41 -5.85
N LYS A 113 22.27 -13.28 -6.38
CA LYS A 113 22.58 -11.94 -5.88
C LYS A 113 21.32 -11.11 -5.73
N VAL A 114 21.45 -10.04 -4.95
CA VAL A 114 20.47 -8.95 -4.86
C VAL A 114 21.16 -7.70 -5.37
N GLU A 115 20.69 -7.16 -6.49
CA GLU A 115 21.32 -6.03 -7.17
C GLU A 115 20.29 -4.91 -7.37
N LEU A 116 20.65 -3.68 -6.97
CA LEU A 116 19.78 -2.52 -7.15
C LEU A 116 19.73 -2.16 -8.64
N ILE A 117 18.54 -2.21 -9.23
CA ILE A 117 18.31 -1.79 -10.61
C ILE A 117 17.95 -0.32 -10.66
N LYS A 118 17.08 0.12 -9.73
CA LYS A 118 16.51 1.46 -9.77
C LYS A 118 16.16 1.96 -8.38
N SER A 119 16.37 3.25 -8.18
CA SER A 119 15.96 3.96 -6.97
C SER A 119 14.87 4.99 -7.31
N HIS A 120 13.94 5.17 -6.38
CA HIS A 120 12.77 6.01 -6.53
C HIS A 120 12.49 6.80 -5.25
N HIS A 121 11.85 7.95 -5.45
CA HIS A 121 11.45 8.80 -4.33
C HIS A 121 10.43 8.07 -3.41
N LEU A 122 10.53 8.25 -2.10
CA LEU A 122 9.70 7.61 -1.07
C LEU A 122 8.20 7.80 -1.31
N ASN A 123 7.80 8.97 -1.81
CA ASN A 123 6.40 9.25 -2.15
C ASN A 123 5.82 8.32 -3.24
N ARG A 124 6.66 7.63 -4.02
CA ARG A 124 6.25 6.62 -5.01
C ARG A 124 6.09 5.22 -4.43
N ARG A 125 6.32 5.01 -3.13
CA ARG A 125 6.17 3.68 -2.53
C ARG A 125 4.76 3.13 -2.78
N PRO A 126 4.59 1.81 -2.91
CA PRO A 126 3.25 1.22 -2.93
C PRO A 126 2.42 1.63 -1.71
N LEU A 127 1.10 1.51 -1.80
CA LEU A 127 0.30 1.50 -0.58
C LEU A 127 0.54 0.16 0.12
N ASP A 128 0.83 0.20 1.41
CA ASP A 128 0.96 -0.99 2.22
C ASP A 128 -0.34 -1.19 3.01
N MET A 129 -0.96 -2.37 2.89
CA MET A 129 -2.25 -2.62 3.55
C MET A 129 -2.13 -2.68 5.08
N SER A 130 -0.91 -2.91 5.59
CA SER A 130 -0.63 -2.89 7.02
C SER A 130 -0.24 -1.49 7.52
N ASP A 131 -0.18 -0.48 6.64
CA ASP A 131 0.10 0.90 7.02
C ASP A 131 -1.16 1.65 7.46
N SER A 132 -1.38 1.67 8.77
CA SER A 132 -2.45 2.42 9.43
C SER A 132 -2.06 3.85 9.83
N SER A 133 -0.89 4.34 9.42
CA SER A 133 -0.38 5.63 9.89
C SER A 133 -1.22 6.84 9.51
N VAL A 134 -1.86 6.79 8.34
CA VAL A 134 -2.78 7.83 7.91
C VAL A 134 -4.05 7.88 8.77
N GLU A 135 -4.34 6.83 9.54
CA GLU A 135 -5.44 6.85 10.50
C GLU A 135 -5.19 7.82 11.66
N VAL A 136 -3.93 8.16 11.97
CA VAL A 136 -3.61 9.10 13.06
C VAL A 136 -4.24 10.48 12.83
N PRO A 137 -3.99 11.19 11.71
CA PRO A 137 -4.67 12.45 11.43
C PRO A 137 -6.17 12.29 11.17
N ILE A 138 -6.62 11.15 10.62
CA ILE A 138 -8.04 10.86 10.40
C ILE A 138 -8.80 10.79 11.73
N ALA A 139 -8.27 10.05 12.70
CA ALA A 139 -8.87 9.90 14.03
C ALA A 139 -9.00 11.25 14.73
N LYS A 140 -8.01 12.15 14.57
CA LYS A 140 -8.06 13.52 15.10
C LYS A 140 -9.25 14.30 14.51
N VAL A 141 -9.47 14.20 13.19
CA VAL A 141 -10.60 14.86 12.51
C VAL A 141 -11.95 14.24 12.86
N ILE A 142 -12.06 12.91 12.85
CA ILE A 142 -13.30 12.22 13.22
C ILE A 142 -13.76 12.59 14.64
N LYS A 143 -12.82 12.68 15.59
CA LYS A 143 -13.12 13.13 16.96
C LYS A 143 -13.65 14.56 17.01
N LYS A 144 -13.10 15.48 16.22
CA LYS A 144 -13.60 16.86 16.11
C LYS A 144 -15.00 16.93 15.49
N MET A 145 -15.28 16.05 14.52
CA MET A 145 -16.56 15.98 13.82
C MET A 145 -17.58 15.04 14.49
N LYS A 146 -17.35 14.66 15.76
CA LYS A 146 -18.13 13.63 16.46
C LYS A 146 -19.65 13.84 16.32
N HIS A 147 -20.15 15.04 16.63
CA HIS A 147 -21.60 15.27 16.61
C HIS A 147 -22.18 15.15 15.20
N ILE A 148 -21.57 15.80 14.21
CA ILE A 148 -21.99 15.74 12.80
C ILE A 148 -22.03 14.30 12.31
N LEU A 149 -20.96 13.53 12.55
CA LEU A 149 -20.85 12.16 12.06
C LEU A 149 -21.84 11.22 12.74
N LEU A 150 -22.07 11.36 14.04
CA LEU A 150 -23.05 10.54 14.77
C LEU A 150 -24.49 10.86 14.37
N GLU A 151 -24.83 12.13 14.18
CA GLU A 151 -26.16 12.55 13.72
C GLU A 151 -26.45 12.04 12.30
N SER A 152 -25.44 11.99 11.45
CA SER A 152 -25.59 11.62 10.03
C SER A 152 -25.57 10.12 9.78
N PHE A 153 -24.70 9.41 10.47
CA PHE A 153 -24.33 8.03 10.13
C PHE A 153 -24.44 7.05 11.30
N GLY A 154 -24.76 7.53 12.51
CA GLY A 154 -24.82 6.69 13.71
C GLY A 154 -23.44 6.26 14.23
N GLY A 155 -23.44 5.28 15.14
CA GLY A 155 -22.27 4.77 15.85
C GLY A 155 -21.37 3.85 15.02
N VAL A 156 -21.11 4.19 13.76
CA VAL A 156 -20.40 3.29 12.81
C VAL A 156 -18.88 3.45 12.81
N PHE A 157 -18.33 4.47 13.48
CA PHE A 157 -16.91 4.84 13.42
C PHE A 157 -16.09 4.24 14.57
N PRO A 158 -15.13 3.34 14.32
CA PRO A 158 -14.26 2.76 15.35
C PRO A 158 -13.40 3.79 16.10
N TRP A 159 -13.15 4.96 15.51
CA TRP A 159 -12.35 6.04 16.12
C TRP A 159 -13.11 6.84 17.19
N LEU A 160 -14.39 6.55 17.42
CA LEU A 160 -15.25 7.12 18.47
C LEU A 160 -15.69 6.00 19.44
N PRO A 161 -14.79 5.45 20.27
CA PRO A 161 -15.03 4.20 21.00
C PRO A 161 -16.20 4.26 21.98
N GLU A 162 -16.52 5.43 22.53
CA GLU A 162 -17.64 5.61 23.45
C GLU A 162 -19.01 5.52 22.76
N ASP A 163 -19.06 5.81 21.46
CA ASP A 163 -20.29 5.85 20.67
C ASP A 163 -20.35 4.75 19.60
N TYR A 164 -19.28 3.97 19.46
CA TYR A 164 -19.15 2.90 18.48
C TYR A 164 -20.04 1.70 18.82
N LYS A 165 -21.00 1.42 17.95
CA LYS A 165 -22.08 0.44 18.13
C LYS A 165 -22.13 -0.52 16.93
N PRO A 166 -21.10 -1.36 16.72
CA PRO A 166 -21.03 -2.20 15.53
C PRO A 166 -22.18 -3.19 15.39
N LYS A 167 -22.78 -3.64 16.50
CA LYS A 167 -23.90 -4.59 16.47
C LYS A 167 -25.22 -3.90 16.08
N GLU A 168 -25.42 -2.65 16.46
CA GLU A 168 -26.65 -1.89 16.25
C GLU A 168 -26.61 -1.12 14.93
N ASP A 169 -25.46 -0.52 14.61
CA ASP A 169 -25.32 0.42 13.49
C ASP A 169 -24.43 -0.12 12.36
N GLY A 170 -23.66 -1.19 12.60
CA GLY A 170 -22.65 -1.68 11.66
C GLY A 170 -21.32 -0.94 11.81
N THR A 171 -20.42 -1.08 10.85
CA THR A 171 -19.08 -0.49 10.92
C THR A 171 -18.62 0.05 9.58
N VAL A 172 -17.69 1.00 9.61
CA VAL A 172 -17.01 1.51 8.42
C VAL A 172 -15.66 0.82 8.24
N PHE A 173 -15.41 0.34 7.03
CA PHE A 173 -14.10 0.00 6.53
C PHE A 173 -13.46 1.23 5.91
N LEU A 174 -12.23 1.55 6.31
CA LEU A 174 -11.42 2.60 5.68
C LEU A 174 -10.68 2.02 4.48
N LEU A 175 -11.12 2.40 3.29
CA LEU A 175 -10.39 2.12 2.05
C LEU A 175 -9.47 3.30 1.73
N MET A 176 -8.19 2.98 1.55
CA MET A 176 -7.15 3.96 1.26
C MET A 176 -6.65 3.78 -0.16
N ALA A 177 -6.37 4.89 -0.84
CA ALA A 177 -5.74 4.88 -2.15
C ALA A 177 -4.78 6.07 -2.27
N VAL A 178 -3.76 5.94 -3.10
CA VAL A 178 -2.93 7.10 -3.48
C VAL A 178 -3.80 8.05 -4.30
N ASN A 179 -3.91 9.30 -3.85
CA ASN A 179 -4.66 10.32 -4.56
C ASN A 179 -3.89 10.74 -5.82
N GLN A 180 -4.60 10.99 -6.92
CA GLN A 180 -4.03 11.42 -8.20
C GLN A 180 -3.26 12.75 -8.11
N ALA A 181 -3.58 13.60 -7.13
CA ALA A 181 -2.86 14.83 -6.85
C ALA A 181 -1.46 14.60 -6.20
N SER A 182 -1.12 13.35 -5.85
CA SER A 182 0.21 13.02 -5.33
C SER A 182 1.31 13.33 -6.36
N SER A 183 2.44 13.80 -5.85
CA SER A 183 3.62 14.14 -6.64
C SER A 183 4.90 13.64 -5.96
N LEU A 184 6.05 13.91 -6.59
CA LEU A 184 7.34 13.65 -5.94
C LEU A 184 7.51 14.49 -4.67
N LYS A 185 6.98 15.71 -4.63
CA LYS A 185 7.14 16.62 -3.48
C LYS A 185 6.20 16.27 -2.33
N GLN A 186 5.02 15.73 -2.63
CA GLN A 186 3.97 15.52 -1.65
C GLN A 186 3.18 14.28 -1.98
N ARG A 187 3.03 13.36 -1.01
CA ARG A 187 2.13 12.22 -1.14
C ARG A 187 0.80 12.57 -0.51
N ILE A 188 -0.28 12.21 -1.18
CA ILE A 188 -1.64 12.43 -0.69
C ILE A 188 -2.35 11.07 -0.71
N THR A 189 -2.90 10.66 0.43
CA THR A 189 -3.79 9.50 0.51
C THR A 189 -5.23 9.98 0.46
N ARG A 190 -6.04 9.37 -0.39
CA ARG A 190 -7.49 9.48 -0.32
C ARG A 190 -8.02 8.42 0.63
N ALA A 191 -8.86 8.84 1.57
CA ALA A 191 -9.60 7.99 2.49
C ALA A 191 -11.06 7.94 2.08
N VAL A 192 -11.58 6.73 1.92
CA VAL A 192 -12.98 6.44 1.59
C VAL A 192 -13.54 5.54 2.67
N PHE A 193 -14.70 5.91 3.22
CA PHE A 193 -15.35 5.12 4.27
C PHE A 193 -16.49 4.31 3.65
N ASN A 194 -16.39 2.99 3.75
CA ASN A 194 -17.37 2.07 3.22
C ASN A 194 -18.06 1.35 4.38
N TRP A 195 -19.37 1.48 4.48
CA TRP A 195 -20.15 0.88 5.54
C TRP A 195 -20.58 -0.55 5.22
N TYR A 196 -20.65 -1.40 6.24
CA TYR A 196 -21.31 -2.70 6.16
C TYR A 196 -21.87 -3.08 7.53
N LYS A 197 -22.93 -3.89 7.53
CA LYS A 197 -23.66 -4.22 8.76
C LYS A 197 -23.01 -5.35 9.56
N GLU A 198 -22.78 -6.49 8.91
CA GLU A 198 -22.25 -7.71 9.53
C GLU A 198 -20.93 -8.15 8.85
N LEU A 199 -20.03 -8.82 9.59
CA LEU A 199 -18.72 -9.23 9.06
C LEU A 199 -18.82 -10.22 7.89
N ASP A 200 -19.82 -11.10 7.89
CA ASP A 200 -20.08 -12.02 6.77
C ASP A 200 -20.61 -11.31 5.52
N GLN A 201 -21.04 -10.05 5.67
CA GLN A 201 -21.46 -9.16 4.59
C GLN A 201 -20.36 -8.16 4.19
N PHE A 202 -19.09 -8.40 4.54
CA PHE A 202 -18.01 -7.47 4.23
C PHE A 202 -18.02 -7.02 2.75
N GLN A 203 -18.34 -7.91 1.81
CA GLN A 203 -18.40 -7.55 0.38
C GLN A 203 -19.44 -6.47 0.02
N VAL A 204 -20.44 -6.23 0.87
CA VAL A 204 -21.43 -5.15 0.68
C VAL A 204 -20.78 -3.76 0.79
N ASN A 205 -19.64 -3.65 1.48
CA ASN A 205 -18.94 -2.37 1.67
C ASN A 205 -18.65 -1.65 0.34
N TRP A 206 -18.39 -2.40 -0.75
CA TRP A 206 -18.11 -1.83 -2.07
C TRP A 206 -19.29 -1.06 -2.69
N MET A 207 -20.51 -1.30 -2.20
CA MET A 207 -21.74 -0.66 -2.68
C MET A 207 -22.28 0.39 -1.70
N HIS A 208 -21.65 0.55 -0.54
CA HIS A 208 -22.14 1.37 0.57
C HIS A 208 -21.07 2.38 1.04
N THR A 209 -20.50 3.13 0.10
CA THR A 209 -19.66 4.29 0.45
C THR A 209 -20.53 5.35 1.14
N ILE A 210 -20.19 5.71 2.38
CA ILE A 210 -20.85 6.84 3.04
C ILE A 210 -20.40 8.14 2.37
N PRO A 211 -21.25 9.17 2.28
CA PRO A 211 -20.91 10.43 1.63
C PRO A 211 -19.98 11.30 2.50
N PHE A 212 -18.93 10.70 3.04
CA PHE A 212 -17.87 11.32 3.81
C PHE A 212 -16.52 10.79 3.29
N LEU A 213 -15.68 11.69 2.78
CA LEU A 213 -14.36 11.37 2.24
C LEU A 213 -13.37 12.44 2.67
N LEU A 214 -12.09 12.10 2.70
CA LEU A 214 -11.05 13.08 3.01
C LEU A 214 -9.75 12.73 2.31
N ALA A 215 -8.85 13.70 2.24
CA ALA A 215 -7.47 13.50 1.83
C ALA A 215 -6.52 13.70 3.01
N VAL A 216 -5.48 12.88 3.11
CA VAL A 216 -4.39 13.03 4.08
C VAL A 216 -3.14 13.43 3.31
N VAL A 217 -2.62 14.61 3.59
CA VAL A 217 -1.32 15.06 3.10
C VAL A 217 -0.24 14.45 3.97
N GLN A 218 0.67 13.71 3.35
CA GLN A 218 1.82 13.09 3.99
C GLN A 218 3.07 13.89 3.66
N ASP A 219 3.35 14.88 4.49
CA ASP A 219 4.58 15.65 4.44
C ASP A 219 5.31 15.58 5.77
N GLY A 220 6.63 15.53 5.76
CA GLY A 220 7.41 15.32 6.98
C GLY A 220 7.11 14.00 7.70
N ASP A 221 7.15 14.05 9.04
CA ASP A 221 6.85 12.93 9.92
C ASP A 221 5.33 12.76 10.08
N VAL A 222 4.89 11.59 10.56
CA VAL A 222 3.44 11.29 10.66
C VAL A 222 2.67 12.28 11.53
N ASP A 223 3.33 12.87 12.52
CA ASP A 223 2.72 13.88 13.38
C ASP A 223 2.44 15.21 12.66
N ASP A 224 3.16 15.48 11.56
CA ASP A 224 2.98 16.65 10.70
C ASP A 224 1.89 16.43 9.64
N TRP A 225 1.42 15.19 9.47
CA TRP A 225 0.39 14.88 8.48
C TRP A 225 -0.94 15.51 8.88
N TYR A 226 -1.66 15.99 7.88
CA TYR A 226 -2.92 16.68 8.09
C TYR A 226 -3.98 16.26 7.07
N VAL A 227 -5.24 16.43 7.49
CA VAL A 227 -6.40 16.18 6.65
C VAL A 227 -6.75 17.45 5.86
N THR A 228 -7.10 17.28 4.60
CA THR A 228 -7.60 18.32 3.71
C THR A 228 -8.67 17.76 2.76
N ASN A 229 -9.32 18.62 1.98
CA ASN A 229 -10.32 18.24 0.98
C ASN A 229 -11.39 17.29 1.55
N ILE A 230 -11.98 17.69 2.68
CA ILE A 230 -13.03 16.93 3.33
C ILE A 230 -14.30 17.07 2.49
N THR A 231 -14.78 15.98 1.94
CA THR A 231 -16.07 15.93 1.26
C THR A 231 -17.10 15.36 2.22
N TYR A 232 -18.19 16.09 2.44
CA TYR A 232 -19.31 15.66 3.27
C TYR A 232 -20.63 15.97 2.55
N CYS A 233 -21.45 14.96 2.31
CA CYS A 233 -22.75 15.04 1.62
C CYS A 233 -22.71 15.81 0.28
N GLY A 234 -21.61 15.65 -0.47
CA GLY A 234 -21.43 16.28 -1.79
C GLY A 234 -20.81 17.69 -1.75
N GLN A 235 -20.61 18.27 -0.57
CA GLN A 235 -19.91 19.55 -0.38
C GLN A 235 -18.45 19.30 -0.01
N THR A 236 -17.52 20.15 -0.46
CA THR A 236 -16.08 20.03 -0.18
C THR A 236 -15.60 21.20 0.65
N TYR A 237 -14.80 20.89 1.66
CA TYR A 237 -14.19 21.82 2.60
C TYR A 237 -12.68 21.62 2.60
N ASN A 238 -11.91 22.71 2.71
CA ASN A 238 -10.45 22.67 2.69
C ASN A 238 -9.89 21.96 3.92
N ASP A 239 -10.52 22.14 5.07
CA ASP A 239 -10.15 21.56 6.35
C ASP A 239 -11.38 21.34 7.26
N VAL A 240 -11.13 20.77 8.45
CA VAL A 240 -12.18 20.48 9.44
C VAL A 240 -12.79 21.75 10.04
N GLU A 241 -12.02 22.83 10.17
CA GLU A 241 -12.50 24.07 10.79
C GLU A 241 -13.48 24.79 9.86
N GLU A 242 -13.26 24.73 8.53
CA GLU A 242 -14.22 25.23 7.55
C GLU A 242 -15.54 24.46 7.58
N LEU A 243 -15.48 23.13 7.69
CA LEU A 243 -16.68 22.29 7.80
C LEU A 243 -17.44 22.58 9.09
N LEU A 244 -16.76 22.66 10.24
CA LEU A 244 -17.39 22.98 11.52
C LEU A 244 -18.04 24.36 11.50
N LYS A 245 -17.41 25.35 10.87
CA LYS A 245 -18.05 26.67 10.66
C LYS A 245 -19.29 26.55 9.78
N ALA A 246 -19.30 25.72 8.75
CA ALA A 246 -20.49 25.53 7.92
C ALA A 246 -21.66 24.95 8.74
N ASP A 247 -21.36 24.00 9.62
CA ASP A 247 -22.32 23.40 10.56
C ASP A 247 -22.92 24.44 11.53
N GLU A 248 -22.08 25.24 12.18
CA GLU A 248 -22.50 26.30 13.10
C GLU A 248 -23.47 27.31 12.45
N HIS A 249 -23.36 27.50 11.14
CA HIS A 249 -24.23 28.38 10.37
C HIS A 249 -25.43 27.66 9.71
N GLY A 250 -25.64 26.37 10.00
CA GLY A 250 -26.74 25.57 9.46
C GLY A 250 -26.64 25.34 7.96
N LYS A 251 -25.42 25.15 7.42
CA LYS A 251 -25.15 24.98 5.98
C LYS A 251 -24.76 23.56 5.58
N LEU A 252 -24.81 22.60 6.51
CA LEU A 252 -24.59 21.19 6.24
C LEU A 252 -25.85 20.48 5.74
#